data_AF-A0A950REF6-F1
#
_entry.id   AF-A0A950REF6-F1
#
_cell.length_a   1.000
_cell.length_b   1.000
_cell.length_c   1.000
_cell.angle_alpha   90.00
_cell.angle_beta   90.00
_cell.angle_gamma   90.00
#
_symmetry.space_group_name_H-M   'P 1'
#
loop_
_entity.id
_entity.type
_entity.pdbx_description
1 polymer ?
#
loop_
_entity_poly.entity_id
_entity_poly.type
_entity_poly.pdbx_seq_one_letter_code
_entity_poly.pdbx_strand_id
1 'polypeptide(L)' 'MKIGTLTIVGVGLIGGSIGLAARRYGLCDRICGVGWRQTTLDQARALGAIDEGYLDLAGGVRQAEVVVFCTP' A
#
# COMPACT_ATOMS: atom_id res chain seq x y z
N MET A 1 -16.40 -10.50 -0.83
CA MET A 1 -15.88 -9.92 0.44
C MET A 1 -14.98 -8.76 0.04
N LYS A 2 -15.15 -7.57 0.63
CA LYS A 2 -14.34 -6.37 0.32
C LYS A 2 -13.55 -6.00 1.58
N ILE A 3 -12.27 -5.71 1.41
CA ILE A 3 -11.36 -5.35 2.52
C ILE A 3 -11.53 -3.85 2.80
N GLY A 4 -11.61 -3.43 4.06
CA GLY A 4 -11.60 -2.00 4.40
C GLY A 4 -10.28 -1.35 4.01
N THR A 5 -9.21 -1.70 4.73
CA THR A 5 -7.85 -1.17 4.48
C THR A 5 -6.84 -2.28 4.18
N LEU A 6 -6.22 -2.21 3.01
CA LEU A 6 -5.05 -2.99 2.63
C LEU A 6 -3.78 -2.19 2.91
N THR A 7 -2.81 -2.78 3.60
CA THR A 7 -1.47 -2.18 3.76
C THR A 7 -0.41 -3.00 3.04
N ILE A 8 0.45 -2.32 2.29
CA ILE A 8 1.54 -2.92 1.52
C ILE A 8 2.85 -2.40 2.08
N VAL A 9 3.65 -3.29 2.67
CA VAL A 9 4.99 -2.99 3.18
C VAL A 9 5.99 -3.25 2.06
N GLY A 10 6.58 -2.18 1.51
CA GLY A 10 7.42 -2.24 0.32
C GLY A 10 6.64 -2.01 -0.97
N VAL A 11 6.42 -0.75 -1.34
CA VAL A 11 5.71 -0.34 -2.56
C VAL A 11 6.62 -0.21 -3.79
N GLY A 12 7.47 -1.22 -4.00
CA GLY A 12 8.31 -1.35 -5.20
C GLY A 12 7.54 -1.96 -6.38
N LEU A 13 8.22 -2.74 -7.22
CA LEU A 13 7.59 -3.39 -8.38
C LEU A 13 6.43 -4.32 -7.96
N ILE A 14 6.68 -5.25 -7.03
CA ILE A 14 5.68 -6.23 -6.58
C ILE A 14 4.57 -5.54 -5.78
N GLY A 15 4.92 -4.81 -4.73
CA GLY A 15 3.93 -4.13 -3.88
C GLY A 15 3.10 -3.09 -4.65
N GLY A 16 3.73 -2.32 -5.54
CA GLY A 16 3.02 -1.38 -6.40
C GLY A 16 2.03 -2.08 -7.35
N SER A 17 2.43 -3.21 -7.95
CA SER A 17 1.55 -4.00 -8.83
C SER A 17 0.34 -4.56 -8.06
N ILE A 18 0.54 -5.02 -6.82
CA ILE A 18 -0.55 -5.48 -5.95
C ILE A 18 -1.52 -4.34 -5.65
N GLY A 19 -1.02 -3.15 -5.31
CA GLY A 19 -1.86 -1.98 -5.05
C GLY A 19 -2.69 -1.57 -6.28
N LEU A 20 -2.06 -1.53 -7.46
CA LEU A 20 -2.75 -1.24 -8.72
C LEU A 20 -3.82 -2.30 -9.04
N ALA A 21 -3.52 -3.58 -8.83
CA ALA A 21 -4.49 -4.65 -9.04
C ALA A 21 -5.66 -4.56 -8.04
N ALA A 22 -5.37 -4.32 -6.76
CA ALA A 22 -6.38 -4.17 -5.72
C ALA A 22 -7.34 -3.02 -6.05
N ARG A 23 -6.82 -1.89 -6.54
CA ARG A 23 -7.64 -0.78 -7.04
C ARG A 23 -8.46 -1.18 -8.26
N ARG A 24 -7.83 -1.76 -9.28
CA ARG A 24 -8.49 -2.16 -10.54
C ARG A 24 -9.68 -3.09 -10.32
N TYR A 25 -9.56 -4.02 -9.38
CA TYR A 25 -10.60 -5.01 -9.07
C TYR A 25 -11.52 -4.58 -7.91
N GLY A 26 -11.34 -3.39 -7.35
CA GLY A 26 -12.17 -2.88 -6.25
C GLY A 26 -12.11 -3.77 -5.00
N LEU A 27 -10.96 -4.39 -4.71
CA LEU A 27 -10.80 -5.36 -3.62
C LEU A 27 -10.81 -4.70 -2.24
N CYS A 28 -10.46 -3.42 -2.17
CA CYS A 28 -10.39 -2.67 -0.94
C CYS A 28 -10.91 -1.23 -1.06
N ASP A 29 -11.30 -0.63 0.06
CA ASP A 29 -11.71 0.78 0.13
C ASP A 29 -10.52 1.73 0.21
N ARG A 30 -9.44 1.31 0.88
CA ARG A 30 -8.21 2.09 1.06
C ARG A 30 -6.96 1.23 0.95
N ILE A 31 -5.91 1.80 0.35
CA ILE A 31 -4.58 1.19 0.21
C ILE A 31 -3.54 2.08 0.87
N CYS A 32 -2.85 1.56 1.89
CA CYS A 32 -1.72 2.22 2.55
C CYS A 32 -0.40 1.59 2.09
N GLY A 33 0.63 2.40 1.86
CA GLY A 33 1.99 1.96 1.57
C GLY A 33 2.92 2.25 2.74
N VAL A 34 3.81 1.32 3.06
CA VAL A 34 4.90 1.54 4.03
C VAL A 34 6.24 1.40 3.32
N GLY A 35 7.15 2.34 3.56
CA GLY A 35 8.49 2.30 2.99
C GLY A 35 9.42 3.33 3.60
N TRP A 36 10.72 3.22 3.32
CA TRP A 36 11.74 4.08 3.95
C TRP A 36 12.05 5.37 3.18
N ARG A 37 11.58 5.50 1.94
CA ARG A 37 11.86 6.64 1.08
C ARG A 37 10.56 7.35 0.72
N GLN A 38 10.44 8.60 1.15
CA GLN A 38 9.28 9.44 0.82
C GLN A 38 9.07 9.53 -0.70
N THR A 39 10.14 9.68 -1.46
CA THR A 39 10.08 9.74 -2.93
C THR A 39 9.43 8.51 -3.58
N THR A 40 9.67 7.31 -3.03
CA THR A 40 9.04 6.07 -3.52
C THR A 40 7.55 6.04 -3.17
N LEU A 41 7.17 6.49 -1.97
CA LEU A 41 5.77 6.57 -1.55
C LEU A 41 5.00 7.60 -2.38
N ASP A 42 5.59 8.77 -2.65
CA ASP A 42 4.99 9.81 -3.48
C ASP A 42 4.77 9.32 -4.91
N GLN A 43 5.76 8.62 -5.48
CA GLN A 43 5.62 8.02 -6.81
C GLN A 43 4.52 6.95 -6.82
N ALA A 44 4.47 6.06 -5.81
CA ALA A 44 3.43 5.05 -5.71
C ALA A 44 2.03 5.67 -5.60
N ARG A 45 1.89 6.77 -4.87
CA ARG A 45 0.64 7.52 -4.76
C ARG A 45 0.27 8.20 -6.08
N ALA A 46 1.23 8.83 -6.75
CA ALA A 46 1.01 9.49 -8.05
C ALA A 46 0.57 8.49 -9.13
N LEU A 47 1.07 7.25 -9.08
CA LEU A 47 0.65 6.16 -9.97
C LEU A 47 -0.70 5.52 -9.56
N GLY A 48 -1.25 5.89 -8.41
CA GLY A 48 -2.47 5.29 -7.87
C GLY A 48 -2.27 3.91 -7.25
N ALA A 49 -1.03 3.46 -7.03
CA ALA A 49 -0.76 2.18 -6.37
C ALA A 49 -1.17 2.20 -4.89
N ILE A 50 -1.11 3.36 -4.23
CA ILE A 50 -1.54 3.57 -2.84
C ILE A 50 -2.32 4.88 -2.72
N ASP A 51 -3.14 5.02 -1.68
CA ASP A 51 -3.82 6.27 -1.32
C ASP A 51 -2.97 7.11 -0.36
N GLU A 52 -2.24 6.46 0.54
CA GLU A 52 -1.42 7.11 1.57
C GLU A 52 -0.12 6.33 1.83
N GLY A 53 0.96 7.06 2.11
CA GLY A 53 2.28 6.50 2.42
C GLY A 53 2.69 6.78 3.87
N TYR A 54 3.34 5.80 4.50
CA TYR A 54 3.86 5.87 5.85
C TYR A 54 5.34 5.52 5.87
N LEU A 55 6.11 6.26 6.67
CA LEU A 55 7.55 6.03 6.87
C LEU A 55 7.83 5.02 7.99
N ASP A 56 6.82 4.68 8.78
CA ASP A 56 6.90 3.72 9.86
C ASP A 56 5.82 2.63 9.75
N LEU A 57 6.17 1.42 10.16
CA LEU A 57 5.28 0.27 10.07
C LEU A 57 4.06 0.43 11.00
N ALA A 58 4.27 0.94 12.21
CA ALA A 58 3.23 1.02 13.24
C ALA A 58 2.07 1.95 12.82
N GLY A 59 2.38 3.09 12.20
CA GLY A 59 1.41 3.99 11.60
C GLY A 59 0.71 3.32 10.42
N GLY A 60 1.48 2.73 9.51
CA GLY A 60 0.94 2.12 8.29
C GLY A 60 -0.01 0.95 8.51
N VAL A 61 0.18 0.14 9.56
CA VAL A 61 -0.67 -1.04 9.82
C VAL A 61 -1.82 -0.77 10.79
N ARG A 62 -1.92 0.42 11.38
CA ARG A 62 -2.86 0.72 12.48
C ARG A 62 -4.31 0.40 12.15
N GLN A 63 -4.72 0.62 10.90
CA GLN A 63 -6.09 0.39 10.42
C GLN A 63 -6.18 -0.78 9.44
N ALA A 64 -5.10 -1.53 9.25
CA ALA A 64 -5.03 -2.59 8.23
C ALA A 64 -5.85 -3.81 8.65
N GLU A 65 -6.70 -4.30 7.74
CA GLU A 65 -7.33 -5.62 7.87
C GLU A 65 -6.46 -6.70 7.21
N VAL A 66 -5.71 -6.31 6.18
CA VAL A 66 -4.75 -7.15 5.48
C VAL A 66 -3.45 -6.40 5.31
N VAL A 67 -2.35 -7.06 5.65
CA VAL A 67 -0.99 -6.56 5.44
C VAL A 67 -0.23 -7.50 4.52
N VAL A 68 0.39 -6.96 3.47
CA VAL A 68 1.24 -7.72 2.55
C VAL A 68 2.67 -7.20 2.64
N PHE A 69 3.60 -8.08 2.98
CA PHE A 69 5.03 -7.78 3.00
C PHE A 69 5.64 -8.08 1.63
N CYS A 70 6.24 -7.06 1.03
CA CYS A 70 6.90 -7.07 -0.27
C CYS A 70 8.33 -6.49 -0.17
N THR A 71 8.96 -6.64 0.99
CA THR A 71 10.36 -6.30 1.24
C THR A 71 11.22 -7.57 1.19
N PRO A 72 12.50 -7.47 0.81
CA PRO A 72 13.47 -8.57 0.96
C PRO A 72 13.63 -9.01 2.42
#